data_AF-A0A9W6SDI3-F1
#
_entry.id   AF-A0A9W6SDI3-F1
#
_cell.length_a   1.000
_cell.length_b   1.000
_cell.length_c   1.000
_cell.angle_alpha   90.00
_cell.angle_beta   90.00
_cell.angle_gamma   90.00
#
_symmetry.space_group_name_H-M   'P 1'
#
loop_
_entity.id
_entity.type
_entity.pdbx_description
1 polymer ?
#
loop_
_entity_poly.entity_id
_entity_poly.type
_entity_poly.pdbx_seq_one_letter_code
_entity_poly.pdbx_strand_id
1 'polypeptide(L)'
;MPPATDQPLFYRRHFDDSGWPTGQEGFGTVTAGCAWNNPANVKTPWAVNTDILVRHWVHIPRDAQQVRIEGTVDNDAQVYFNGELVQTAKSGNCVAGAINVVVPANVLDCCNLLAIRGHDYGRSTYLNVRVTYVKPTAA
;
A
#
# COMPACT_ATOMS: atom_id res chain seq x y z
N MET A 1 9.21 -5.53 -5.12
CA MET A 1 8.05 -6.42 -5.32
C MET A 1 8.52 -7.79 -5.81
N PRO A 2 8.30 -8.89 -5.08
CA PRO A 2 8.64 -10.22 -5.58
C PRO A 2 7.67 -10.67 -6.69
N PRO A 3 8.03 -11.65 -7.53
CA PRO A 3 7.09 -12.29 -8.44
C PRO A 3 6.01 -13.07 -7.66
N ALA A 4 4.78 -12.54 -7.67
CA ALA A 4 3.49 -13.25 -7.55
C ALA A 4 3.31 -14.33 -6.47
N THR A 5 3.83 -14.15 -5.25
CA THR A 5 3.59 -15.09 -4.14
C THR A 5 3.50 -14.37 -2.80
N ASP A 6 2.56 -14.79 -1.96
CA ASP A 6 2.54 -14.42 -0.54
C ASP A 6 3.84 -14.87 0.11
N GLN A 7 4.56 -13.93 0.72
CA GLN A 7 5.80 -14.18 1.45
C GLN A 7 5.47 -14.04 2.93
N PRO A 8 5.54 -15.12 3.72
CA PRO A 8 5.25 -15.06 5.14
C PRO A 8 6.06 -13.95 5.81
N LEU A 9 5.38 -13.19 6.67
CA LEU A 9 6.01 -12.14 7.49
C LEU A 9 6.60 -10.96 6.70
N PHE A 10 6.30 -10.80 5.40
CA PHE A 10 6.77 -9.66 4.60
C PHE A 10 6.38 -8.30 5.18
N TYR A 11 5.40 -8.25 6.07
CA TYR A 11 4.96 -7.04 6.77
C TYR A 11 5.86 -6.66 7.97
N ARG A 12 6.77 -7.54 8.41
CA ARG A 12 7.64 -7.29 9.55
C ARG A 12 8.84 -6.43 9.18
N ARG A 13 9.26 -5.54 10.09
CA ARG A 13 10.40 -4.62 9.88
C ARG A 13 11.73 -5.32 9.53
N HIS A 14 11.98 -6.51 10.08
CA HIS A 14 13.21 -7.28 9.89
C HIS A 14 13.14 -8.30 8.74
N PHE A 15 12.07 -8.30 7.95
CA PHE A 15 12.02 -9.12 6.74
C PHE A 15 13.06 -8.62 5.73
N ASP A 16 13.83 -9.54 5.17
CA ASP A 16 14.84 -9.24 4.15
C ASP A 16 14.18 -9.10 2.77
N ASP A 17 13.99 -7.85 2.35
CA ASP A 17 13.51 -7.48 1.02
C ASP A 17 14.64 -7.00 0.10
N SER A 18 15.91 -7.25 0.42
CA SER A 18 17.06 -6.77 -0.37
C SER A 18 17.09 -7.31 -1.80
N GLY A 19 16.51 -8.50 -2.03
CA GLY A 19 16.35 -9.09 -3.36
C GLY A 19 15.15 -8.57 -4.15
N TRP A 20 14.34 -7.67 -3.59
CA TRP A 20 13.13 -7.20 -4.25
C TRP A 20 13.43 -6.05 -5.22
N PRO A 21 12.86 -6.04 -6.43
CA PRO A 21 12.94 -4.88 -7.30
C PRO A 21 12.21 -3.68 -6.69
N THR A 22 12.76 -2.50 -6.90
CA THR A 22 12.12 -1.22 -6.58
C THR A 22 11.13 -0.86 -7.68
N GLY A 23 10.05 -0.18 -7.31
CA GLY A 23 9.02 0.30 -8.23
C GLY A 23 8.51 1.66 -7.80
N GLN A 24 8.11 2.48 -8.77
CA GLN A 24 7.40 3.72 -8.50
C GLN A 24 5.92 3.42 -8.24
N GLU A 25 5.36 4.12 -7.27
CA GLU A 25 3.96 4.00 -6.87
C GLU A 25 2.98 4.22 -8.05
N GLY A 26 1.82 3.55 -8.00
CA GLY A 26 0.97 3.34 -9.16
C GLY A 26 1.27 1.99 -9.78
N PHE A 27 0.94 0.92 -9.05
CA PHE A 27 1.16 -0.45 -9.49
C PHE A 27 -0.08 -0.94 -10.22
N GLY A 28 0.04 -1.51 -11.43
CA GLY A 28 -1.15 -2.00 -12.11
C GLY A 28 -0.98 -2.33 -13.59
N THR A 29 -2.11 -2.57 -14.26
CA THR A 29 -2.24 -2.64 -15.71
C THR A 29 -2.58 -1.27 -16.32
N VAL A 30 -2.10 -1.00 -17.53
CA VAL A 30 -2.48 0.20 -18.31
C VAL A 30 -3.68 -0.03 -19.24
N THR A 31 -4.25 -1.23 -19.23
CA THR A 31 -5.43 -1.61 -20.00
C THR A 31 -6.70 -1.37 -19.20
N ALA A 32 -7.82 -1.10 -19.90
CA ALA A 32 -9.09 -0.76 -19.26
C ALA A 32 -9.60 -1.85 -18.30
N GLY A 33 -9.97 -1.41 -17.09
CA GLY A 33 -10.64 -2.16 -16.03
C GLY A 33 -11.23 -1.20 -14.99
N CYS A 34 -10.46 -0.16 -14.64
CA CYS A 34 -10.91 1.00 -13.89
C CYS A 34 -10.40 2.31 -14.49
N ALA A 35 -10.95 3.46 -14.04
CA ALA A 35 -10.50 4.79 -14.46
C ALA A 35 -9.01 5.08 -14.16
N TRP A 36 -8.44 4.36 -13.18
CA TRP A 36 -7.05 4.52 -12.77
C TRP A 36 -6.04 3.76 -13.65
N ASN A 37 -6.48 2.78 -14.44
CA ASN A 37 -5.62 1.95 -15.28
C ASN A 37 -5.22 2.67 -16.57
N ASN A 38 -4.32 3.65 -16.46
CA ASN A 38 -3.84 4.42 -17.58
C ASN A 38 -2.35 4.82 -17.39
N PRO A 39 -1.62 5.21 -18.46
CA PRO A 39 -0.20 5.56 -18.37
C PRO A 39 0.11 6.78 -17.47
N ALA A 40 -0.88 7.64 -17.21
CA ALA A 40 -0.69 8.79 -16.32
C ALA A 40 -0.60 8.35 -14.86
N ASN A 41 -1.29 7.28 -14.47
CA ASN A 41 -1.40 6.82 -13.09
C ASN A 41 -0.56 5.57 -12.78
N VAL A 42 -0.37 4.67 -13.75
CA VAL A 42 0.40 3.43 -13.57
C VAL A 42 1.87 3.67 -13.95
N LYS A 43 2.77 3.39 -13.02
CA LYS A 43 4.22 3.58 -13.15
C LYS A 43 4.99 2.27 -13.04
N THR A 44 4.45 1.29 -12.31
CA THR A 44 5.05 -0.04 -12.18
C THR A 44 4.04 -1.10 -12.59
N PRO A 45 4.40 -2.03 -13.51
CA PRO A 45 3.51 -3.12 -13.87
C PRO A 45 3.23 -4.05 -12.68
N TRP A 46 1.95 -4.45 -12.53
CA TRP A 46 1.53 -5.54 -11.66
C TRP A 46 0.68 -6.53 -12.48
N ALA A 47 1.09 -7.79 -12.53
CA ALA A 47 0.41 -8.82 -13.29
C ALA A 47 -0.97 -9.15 -12.71
N VAL A 48 -1.95 -9.35 -13.59
CA VAL A 48 -3.31 -9.79 -13.20
C VAL A 48 -3.29 -11.21 -12.62
N ASN A 49 -4.28 -11.52 -11.78
CA ASN A 49 -4.45 -12.80 -11.08
C ASN A 49 -3.25 -13.18 -10.21
N THR A 50 -2.60 -12.18 -9.61
CA THR A 50 -1.45 -12.40 -8.72
C THR A 50 -1.52 -11.55 -7.47
N ASP A 51 -0.73 -11.93 -6.47
CA ASP A 51 -0.41 -11.05 -5.37
C ASP A 51 0.69 -10.05 -5.75
N ILE A 52 0.58 -8.84 -5.20
CA ILE A 52 1.67 -7.88 -5.11
C ILE A 52 2.02 -7.65 -3.66
N LEU A 53 3.32 -7.69 -3.35
CA LEU A 53 3.84 -7.26 -2.04
C LEU A 53 4.69 -6.00 -2.22
N VAL A 54 4.32 -4.95 -1.51
CA VAL A 54 5.07 -3.68 -1.46
C VAL A 54 5.45 -3.33 -0.03
N ARG A 55 6.62 -2.72 0.10
CA ARG A 55 7.20 -2.26 1.36
C ARG A 55 7.79 -0.87 1.13
N HIS A 56 7.56 0.04 2.07
CA HIS A 56 8.12 1.38 2.02
C HIS A 56 8.35 1.92 3.43
N TRP A 57 9.58 2.34 3.69
CA TRP A 57 9.92 3.06 4.93
C TRP A 57 9.40 4.49 4.82
N VAL A 58 8.51 4.87 5.74
CA VAL A 58 7.90 6.20 5.77
C VAL A 58 8.52 7.05 6.86
N HIS A 59 8.93 8.25 6.50
CA HIS A 59 9.42 9.24 7.45
C HIS A 59 8.24 10.06 7.97
N ILE A 60 7.94 9.91 9.26
CA ILE A 60 6.85 10.61 9.93
C ILE A 60 7.45 11.40 11.09
N PRO A 61 7.22 12.72 11.20
CA PRO A 61 7.66 13.51 12.34
C PRO A 61 7.17 12.93 13.67
N ARG A 62 7.98 13.02 14.73
CA ARG A 62 7.63 12.46 16.05
C ARG A 62 6.35 13.04 16.65
N ASP A 63 6.01 14.26 16.27
CA ASP A 63 4.84 14.98 16.74
C ASP A 63 3.63 14.82 15.80
N ALA A 64 3.75 14.08 14.71
CA ALA A 64 2.67 13.87 13.76
C ALA A 64 1.42 13.27 14.42
N GLN A 65 0.27 13.85 14.10
CA GLN A 65 -1.04 13.40 14.55
C GLN A 65 -1.84 12.87 13.36
N GLN A 66 -2.84 12.03 13.63
CA GLN A 66 -3.76 11.52 12.61
C GLN A 66 -3.04 10.96 11.37
N VAL A 67 -1.98 10.17 11.57
CA VAL A 67 -1.29 9.48 10.47
C VAL A 67 -2.31 8.63 9.73
N ARG A 68 -2.54 8.94 8.46
CA ARG A 68 -3.57 8.31 7.64
C ARG A 68 -2.96 7.69 6.40
N ILE A 69 -3.44 6.49 6.07
CA ILE A 69 -3.15 5.80 4.82
C ILE A 69 -4.42 5.86 3.99
N GLU A 70 -4.33 6.47 2.81
CA GLU A 70 -5.44 6.59 1.87
C GLU A 70 -5.04 6.10 0.50
N GLY A 71 -5.95 5.45 -0.22
CA GLY A 71 -5.63 4.96 -1.55
C GLY A 71 -6.72 4.12 -2.19
N THR A 72 -6.33 3.50 -3.30
CA THR A 72 -7.21 2.70 -4.15
C THR A 72 -6.53 1.36 -4.43
N VAL A 73 -7.33 0.30 -4.43
CA VAL A 73 -6.87 -1.04 -4.82
C VAL A 73 -7.88 -1.73 -5.73
N ASP A 74 -7.35 -2.59 -6.59
CA ASP A 74 -8.07 -3.63 -7.32
C ASP A 74 -7.33 -4.97 -7.20
N ASN A 75 -7.92 -6.03 -6.65
CA ASN A 75 -9.27 -6.08 -6.05
C ASN A 75 -9.25 -5.78 -4.54
N ASP A 76 -8.28 -6.37 -3.83
CA ASP A 76 -8.23 -6.39 -2.37
C ASP A 76 -6.87 -5.94 -1.85
N ALA A 77 -6.84 -5.35 -0.65
CA ALA A 77 -5.60 -5.03 0.05
C ALA A 77 -5.63 -5.46 1.52
N GLN A 78 -4.50 -5.96 2.00
CA GLN A 78 -4.17 -6.00 3.41
C GLN A 78 -3.08 -4.96 3.66
N VAL A 79 -3.40 -3.96 4.49
CA VAL A 79 -2.53 -2.83 4.80
C VAL A 79 -1.95 -3.03 6.19
N TYR A 80 -0.63 -3.08 6.26
CA TYR A 80 0.13 -3.27 7.49
C TYR A 80 0.98 -2.05 7.79
N PHE A 81 1.07 -1.69 9.07
CA PHE A 81 1.95 -0.65 9.56
C PHE A 81 2.78 -1.19 10.72
N ASN A 82 4.10 -1.12 10.61
CA ASN A 82 5.04 -1.69 11.58
C ASN A 82 4.80 -3.17 11.93
N GLY A 83 4.19 -3.91 11.00
CA GLY A 83 3.86 -5.32 11.15
C GLY A 83 2.48 -5.61 11.76
N GLU A 84 1.72 -4.58 12.13
CA GLU A 84 0.32 -4.72 12.53
C GLU A 84 -0.61 -4.51 11.35
N LEU A 85 -1.63 -5.37 11.21
CA LEU A 85 -2.68 -5.19 10.21
C LEU A 85 -3.57 -4.03 10.65
N VAL A 86 -3.59 -2.93 9.88
CA VAL A 86 -4.40 -1.75 10.18
C VAL A 86 -5.69 -1.71 9.37
N GLN A 87 -5.72 -2.30 8.18
CA GLN A 87 -6.95 -2.39 7.37
C GLN A 87 -6.92 -3.61 6.45
N THR A 88 -8.10 -4.22 6.25
CA THR A 88 -8.39 -5.04 5.07
C THR A 88 -9.39 -4.29 4.19
N ALA A 89 -9.04 -4.05 2.93
CA ALA A 89 -9.91 -3.41 1.95
C ALA A 89 -10.39 -4.44 0.93
N LYS A 90 -11.70 -4.43 0.65
CA LYS A 90 -12.35 -5.21 -0.40
C LYS A 90 -13.00 -4.21 -1.36
N SER A 91 -12.43 -4.01 -2.55
CA SER A 91 -12.81 -2.94 -3.48
C SER A 91 -13.40 -3.49 -4.77
N GLY A 92 -12.70 -4.43 -5.41
CA GLY A 92 -13.13 -5.15 -6.61
C GLY A 92 -13.25 -4.33 -7.91
N ASN A 93 -13.35 -3.00 -7.86
CA ASN A 93 -13.49 -2.12 -9.02
C ASN A 93 -12.77 -0.77 -8.82
N CYS A 94 -11.60 -0.79 -8.16
CA CYS A 94 -10.80 0.41 -7.89
C CYS A 94 -11.59 1.58 -7.27
N VAL A 95 -12.45 1.32 -6.28
CA VAL A 95 -13.21 2.36 -5.59
C VAL A 95 -12.23 3.35 -4.94
N ALA A 96 -12.35 4.62 -5.31
CA ALA A 96 -11.49 5.66 -4.78
C ALA A 96 -11.62 5.74 -3.25
N GLY A 97 -10.49 5.71 -2.54
CA GLY A 97 -10.49 5.74 -1.08
C GLY A 97 -10.93 4.44 -0.41
N ALA A 98 -10.93 3.31 -1.14
CA ALA A 98 -11.17 1.99 -0.55
C ALA A 98 -10.16 1.66 0.56
N ILE A 99 -8.94 2.16 0.44
CA ILE A 99 -7.98 2.22 1.55
C ILE A 99 -8.16 3.59 2.20
N ASN A 100 -8.53 3.61 3.49
CA ASN A 100 -8.70 4.82 4.26
C ASN A 100 -8.70 4.47 5.76
N VAL A 101 -7.53 4.55 6.38
CA VAL A 101 -7.35 4.18 7.78
C VAL A 101 -6.45 5.19 8.49
N VAL A 102 -6.82 5.56 9.72
CA VAL A 102 -5.92 6.26 10.64
C VAL A 102 -5.15 5.21 11.41
N VAL A 103 -3.82 5.26 11.34
CA VAL A 103 -2.93 4.36 12.06
C VAL A 103 -3.10 4.61 13.57
N PRO A 104 -3.36 3.58 14.39
CA PRO A 104 -3.43 3.76 15.83
C PRO A 104 -2.09 4.27 16.39
N ALA A 105 -2.15 5.23 17.31
CA ALA A 105 -0.95 5.90 17.82
C ALA A 105 0.05 4.95 18.47
N ASN A 106 -0.41 3.85 19.07
CA ASN A 106 0.44 2.82 19.68
C ASN A 106 1.22 1.97 18.66
N VAL A 107 0.88 2.05 17.37
CA VAL A 107 1.56 1.34 16.28
C VAL A 107 2.70 2.21 15.70
N LEU A 108 2.66 3.53 15.92
CA LEU A 108 3.67 4.46 15.43
C LEU A 108 4.99 4.29 16.20
N ASP A 109 6.09 4.42 15.46
CA ASP A 109 7.45 4.28 15.98
C ASP A 109 8.39 5.30 15.29
N CYS A 110 9.67 5.33 15.65
CA CYS A 110 10.65 6.23 15.02
C CYS A 110 10.97 5.84 13.58
N CYS A 111 10.92 4.55 13.26
CA CYS A 111 11.17 3.98 11.95
C CYS A 111 9.92 3.23 11.52
N ASN A 112 9.11 3.86 10.69
CA ASN A 112 7.82 3.34 10.30
C ASN A 112 7.90 2.61 8.95
N LEU A 113 7.38 1.40 8.91
CA LEU A 113 7.25 0.59 7.71
C LEU A 113 5.79 0.47 7.32
N LEU A 114 5.45 0.93 6.11
CA LEU A 114 4.22 0.57 5.43
C LEU A 114 4.48 -0.69 4.60
N ALA A 115 3.65 -1.71 4.78
CA ALA A 115 3.66 -2.90 3.94
C ALA A 115 2.24 -3.21 3.47
N ILE A 116 2.08 -3.56 2.20
CA ILE A 116 0.77 -3.87 1.62
C ILE A 116 0.87 -5.15 0.80
N ARG A 117 -0.09 -6.05 1.02
CA ARG A 117 -0.40 -7.13 0.09
C ARG A 117 -1.61 -6.71 -0.72
N GLY A 118 -1.45 -6.52 -2.02
CA GLY A 118 -2.57 -6.48 -2.96
C GLY A 118 -2.85 -7.88 -3.47
N HIS A 119 -4.12 -8.25 -3.58
CA HIS A 119 -4.56 -9.50 -4.17
C HIS A 119 -5.52 -9.19 -5.32
N ASP A 120 -5.18 -9.68 -6.51
CA ASP A 120 -6.01 -9.58 -7.69
C ASP A 120 -6.45 -10.97 -8.17
N TYR A 121 -7.70 -11.04 -8.63
CA TYR A 121 -8.33 -12.21 -9.24
C TYR A 121 -9.20 -11.79 -10.44
N GLY A 122 -8.83 -10.69 -11.09
CA GLY A 122 -9.57 -10.07 -12.18
C GLY A 122 -8.81 -9.97 -13.50
N ARG A 123 -9.19 -8.96 -14.29
CA ARG A 123 -8.60 -8.64 -15.60
C ARG A 123 -7.77 -7.37 -15.58
N SER A 124 -7.70 -6.69 -14.44
CA SER A 124 -6.97 -5.44 -14.25
C SER A 124 -6.52 -5.37 -12.81
N THR A 125 -5.42 -4.67 -12.60
CA THR A 125 -4.79 -4.51 -11.29
C THR A 125 -4.57 -3.05 -11.02
N TYR A 126 -4.72 -2.63 -9.78
CA TYR A 126 -4.33 -1.28 -9.37
C TYR A 126 -3.99 -1.22 -7.89
N LEU A 127 -2.92 -0.53 -7.53
CA LEU A 127 -2.59 -0.16 -6.16
C LEU A 127 -1.86 1.17 -6.14
N ASN A 128 -2.41 2.13 -5.42
CA ASN A 128 -1.82 3.44 -5.16
C ASN A 128 -2.28 3.92 -3.78
N VAL A 129 -1.34 4.39 -2.96
CA VAL A 129 -1.55 4.83 -1.58
C VAL A 129 -0.69 6.03 -1.22
N ARG A 130 -1.30 7.00 -0.55
CA ARG A 130 -0.58 8.09 0.10
C ARG A 130 -0.63 7.93 1.61
N VAL A 131 0.45 8.36 2.27
CA VAL A 131 0.48 8.55 3.72
C VAL A 131 0.45 10.05 4.01
N THR A 132 -0.50 10.48 4.82
CA THR A 132 -0.63 11.87 5.27
C THR A 132 -0.62 11.93 6.79
N TYR A 133 -0.36 13.11 7.32
CA TYR A 133 -0.43 13.36 8.75
C TYR A 133 -0.79 14.84 8.99
N VAL A 134 -1.34 15.10 10.18
CA VAL A 134 -1.55 16.45 10.70
C VAL A 134 -0.32 16.85 11.50
N LYS A 135 0.28 17.98 11.14
CA LYS A 135 1.31 18.62 11.96
C LYS A 135 0.63 19.36 13.12
N PRO A 136 1.01 19.16 14.39
CA PRO A 136 0.49 19.95 15.48
C PRO A 136 0.74 21.44 15.23
N THR A 137 -0.27 22.25 15.49
CA THR A 137 -0.05 23.70 15.62
C THR A 137 0.62 23.93 16.97
N ALA A 138 1.72 24.68 17.00
CA ALA A 138 2.32 25.08 18.27
C ALA A 138 1.25 25.82 19.08
N ALA A 139 1.06 25.40 20.34
CA ALA A 139 0.23 26.10 21.31
C ALA A 139 0.89 27.40 21.77
#